data_AF-A0A0B2XFY9-F1
#
_entry.id   AF-A0A0B2XFY9-F1
#
_cell.length_a   1.000
_cell.length_b   1.000
_cell.length_c   1.000
_cell.angle_alpha   90.00
_cell.angle_beta   90.00
_cell.angle_gamma   90.00
#
_symmetry.space_group_name_H-M   'P 1'
#
loop_
_entity.id
_entity.type
_entity.pdbx_description
1 polymer ?
#
loop_
_entity_poly.entity_id
_entity_poly.type
_entity_poly.pdbx_seq_one_letter_code
_entity_poly.pdbx_strand_id
1 'polypeptide(L)'
;MAPTGQIWLIVHAGLTGSLMLSIVSDITGVILTSWQYDDGSFDRVSHTASGIRSLDEIYQYTGLIAVLYRRIVNALFVIVFAELGNGFRYAQIRKPPPFRGVVRAAALGIAVSIFALAVAYFALPLTALIHYYQTTGYNAVVDAWDKCRSLGAASDVINFAVSIVQVVYAGFVLGQYAGLPGKKSAVLYLVATILDALRCVVGIVALGRWILPDEQIPYAWNVVDVVFESWVPFVVLVLLLVIGNRRQHGLWSTGRRATQGRQGGCPQQAVPEDGKAPPPPHSYYQHPPPQQENPAWQYPQVNPAPGVAWNPHELASPQQVANPGELDSRQMKQPVYYMSALQVPVEVSAEKNV
;
A
#
# COMPACT_ATOMS: atom_id res chain seq x y z
N MET A 1 -16.62 -17.44 7.41
CA MET A 1 -15.85 -16.63 6.45
C MET A 1 -15.94 -15.19 6.94
N ALA A 2 -14.93 -14.74 7.67
CA ALA A 2 -14.75 -13.34 8.06
C ALA A 2 -13.79 -12.65 7.06
N PRO A 3 -13.51 -11.36 7.17
CA PRO A 3 -13.98 -10.28 6.32
C PRO A 3 -12.96 -9.93 5.23
N THR A 4 -12.87 -10.73 4.16
CA THR A 4 -11.98 -10.42 3.02
C THR A 4 -12.31 -9.07 2.37
N GLY A 5 -13.57 -8.61 2.45
CA GLY A 5 -13.96 -7.25 2.05
C GLY A 5 -13.37 -6.15 2.94
N GLN A 6 -13.21 -6.36 4.24
CA GLN A 6 -12.56 -5.38 5.13
C GLN A 6 -11.06 -5.31 4.88
N ILE A 7 -10.39 -6.46 4.68
CA ILE A 7 -8.96 -6.48 4.34
C ILE A 7 -8.73 -5.71 3.04
N TRP A 8 -9.59 -5.90 2.03
CA TRP A 8 -9.50 -5.17 0.77
C TRP A 8 -9.65 -3.65 0.95
N LEU A 9 -10.61 -3.19 1.76
CA LEU A 9 -10.76 -1.77 2.06
C LEU A 9 -9.53 -1.20 2.78
N ILE A 10 -8.92 -1.96 3.69
CA ILE A 10 -7.69 -1.56 4.39
C ILE A 10 -6.52 -1.47 3.41
N VAL A 11 -6.39 -2.44 2.48
CA VAL A 11 -5.35 -2.40 1.44
C VAL A 11 -5.53 -1.16 0.55
N HIS A 12 -6.75 -0.90 0.09
CA HIS A 12 -7.05 0.26 -0.75
C HIS A 12 -6.77 1.58 -0.02
N ALA A 13 -7.24 1.73 1.21
CA ALA A 13 -7.01 2.91 2.03
C ALA A 13 -5.50 3.10 2.32
N GLY A 14 -4.79 2.01 2.61
CA GLY A 14 -3.34 2.04 2.84
C GLY A 14 -2.55 2.45 1.60
N LEU A 15 -2.91 1.92 0.42
CA LEU A 15 -2.24 2.27 -0.84
C LEU A 15 -2.53 3.72 -1.24
N THR A 16 -3.77 4.16 -1.10
CA THR A 16 -4.15 5.57 -1.36
C THR A 16 -3.44 6.52 -0.41
N GLY A 17 -3.39 6.18 0.89
CA GLY A 17 -2.67 6.96 1.89
C GLY A 17 -1.17 7.03 1.62
N SER A 18 -0.55 5.90 1.27
CA SER A 18 0.86 5.85 0.86
C SER A 18 1.14 6.76 -0.33
N LEU A 19 0.34 6.68 -1.40
CA LEU A 19 0.49 7.50 -2.59
C LEU A 19 0.37 9.00 -2.29
N MET A 20 -0.65 9.40 -1.52
CA MET A 20 -0.84 10.80 -1.16
C MET A 20 0.34 11.34 -0.33
N LEU A 21 0.86 10.55 0.60
CA LEU A 21 2.02 10.92 1.40
C LEU A 21 3.30 10.99 0.56
N SER A 22 3.49 10.07 -0.39
CA SER A 22 4.61 10.13 -1.33
C SER A 22 4.55 11.40 -2.17
N ILE A 23 3.37 11.76 -2.70
CA ILE A 23 3.18 13.00 -3.48
C ILE A 23 3.51 14.23 -2.62
N VAL A 24 3.06 14.28 -1.37
CA VAL A 24 3.39 15.39 -0.46
C VAL A 24 4.89 15.45 -0.17
N SER A 25 5.52 14.29 0.05
CA SER A 25 6.97 14.19 0.26
C SER A 25 7.71 14.70 -0.99
N ASP A 26 7.36 14.24 -2.18
CA ASP A 26 7.99 14.64 -3.44
C ASP A 26 7.84 16.15 -3.70
N ILE A 27 6.65 16.72 -3.51
CA ILE A 27 6.42 18.17 -3.65
C ILE A 27 7.30 18.94 -2.67
N THR A 28 7.36 18.49 -1.42
CA THR A 28 8.17 19.13 -0.38
C THR A 28 9.66 19.02 -0.71
N GLY A 29 10.10 17.87 -1.20
CA GLY A 29 11.48 17.63 -1.64
C GLY A 29 11.87 18.51 -2.83
N VAL A 30 10.98 18.70 -3.82
CA VAL A 30 11.22 19.61 -4.95
C VAL A 30 11.35 21.06 -4.47
N ILE A 31 10.49 21.50 -3.55
CA ILE A 31 10.59 22.84 -2.96
C ILE A 31 11.90 22.99 -2.19
N LEU A 32 12.24 22.01 -1.35
CA LEU A 32 13.46 22.03 -0.54
C LEU A 32 14.73 22.06 -1.41
N THR A 33 14.80 21.22 -2.44
CA THR A 33 15.92 21.18 -3.38
C THR A 33 16.01 22.44 -4.25
N SER A 34 14.89 23.11 -4.54
CA SER A 34 14.91 24.42 -5.21
C SER A 34 15.56 25.54 -4.39
N TRP A 35 15.67 25.34 -3.06
CA TRP A 35 16.32 26.26 -2.14
C TRP A 35 17.77 25.86 -1.83
N GLN A 36 18.27 24.80 -2.46
CA GLN A 36 19.61 24.27 -2.23
C GLN A 36 20.54 24.71 -3.36
N TYR A 37 21.73 25.19 -3.00
CA TYR A 37 22.81 25.50 -3.95
C TYR A 37 23.56 24.23 -4.35
N ASP A 38 24.37 24.32 -5.40
CA ASP A 38 25.17 23.21 -5.93
C ASP A 38 26.18 22.64 -4.91
N ASP A 39 26.60 23.44 -3.92
CA ASP A 39 27.48 23.02 -2.82
C ASP A 39 26.73 22.27 -1.71
N GLY A 40 25.41 22.12 -1.85
CA GLY A 40 24.52 21.47 -0.89
C GLY A 40 24.05 22.39 0.24
N SER A 41 24.49 23.65 0.30
CA SER A 41 24.03 24.63 1.28
C SER A 41 22.67 25.21 0.89
N PHE A 42 21.89 25.65 1.87
CA PHE A 42 20.57 26.24 1.61
C PHE A 42 20.62 27.76 1.49
N ASP A 43 19.77 28.32 0.63
CA ASP A 43 19.57 29.77 0.50
C ASP A 43 18.94 30.37 1.77
N ARG A 44 19.83 30.76 2.69
CA ARG A 44 19.47 31.45 3.93
C ARG A 44 19.29 32.96 3.75
N VAL A 45 19.54 33.49 2.56
CA VAL A 45 19.34 34.91 2.26
C VAL A 45 17.87 35.16 1.98
N SER A 46 17.25 34.29 1.17
CA SER A 46 15.82 34.39 0.81
C SER A 46 14.90 33.60 1.74
N HIS A 47 15.41 32.59 2.47
CA HIS A 47 14.61 31.70 3.31
C HIS A 47 15.13 31.63 4.75
N THR A 48 14.21 31.61 5.72
CA THR A 48 14.58 31.49 7.13
C THR A 48 15.06 30.07 7.45
N ALA A 49 16.03 29.96 8.37
CA ALA A 49 16.52 28.66 8.83
C ALA A 49 15.42 27.77 9.44
N SER A 50 14.41 28.38 10.07
CA SER A 50 13.23 27.68 10.58
C SER A 50 12.31 27.17 9.45
N GLY A 51 12.16 27.92 8.36
CA GLY A 51 11.39 27.49 7.19
C GLY A 51 12.02 26.30 6.48
N ILE A 52 13.34 26.36 6.23
CA ILE A 52 14.11 25.26 5.64
C ILE A 52 13.99 24.00 6.51
N ARG A 53 14.19 24.13 7.82
CA ARG A 53 14.08 23.01 8.77
C ARG A 53 12.68 22.42 8.80
N SER A 54 11.63 23.26 8.83
CA SER A 54 10.25 22.77 8.83
C SER A 54 9.92 21.99 7.57
N LEU A 55 10.44 22.39 6.40
CA LEU A 55 10.24 21.67 5.15
C LEU A 55 11.03 20.35 5.12
N ASP A 56 12.26 20.33 5.59
CA ASP A 56 13.03 19.10 5.73
C ASP A 56 12.34 18.10 6.68
N GLU A 57 11.84 18.57 7.82
CA GLU A 57 11.04 17.75 8.75
C GLU A 57 9.79 17.17 8.05
N ILE A 58 9.03 17.98 7.31
CA ILE A 58 7.85 17.51 6.57
C ILE A 58 8.25 16.48 5.51
N TYR A 59 9.29 16.76 4.72
CA TYR A 59 9.81 15.88 3.68
C TYR A 59 10.16 14.49 4.25
N GLN A 60 10.98 14.47 5.31
CA GLN A 60 11.44 13.24 5.95
C GLN A 60 10.30 12.46 6.60
N TYR A 61 9.43 13.13 7.38
CA TYR A 61 8.33 12.44 8.08
C TYR A 61 7.29 11.89 7.10
N THR A 62 6.88 12.67 6.10
CA THR A 62 5.92 12.20 5.11
C THR A 62 6.47 11.03 4.30
N GLY A 63 7.75 11.08 3.92
CA GLY A 63 8.44 9.98 3.25
C GLY A 63 8.48 8.70 4.09
N LEU A 64 8.88 8.79 5.37
CA LEU A 64 8.92 7.64 6.27
C LEU A 64 7.53 7.02 6.48
N ILE A 65 6.50 7.83 6.67
CA ILE A 65 5.12 7.35 6.84
C ILE A 65 4.61 6.71 5.53
N ALA A 66 4.91 7.31 4.37
CA ALA A 66 4.54 6.75 3.07
C ALA A 66 5.12 5.33 2.88
N VAL A 67 6.41 5.15 3.21
CA VAL A 67 7.10 3.86 3.14
C VAL A 67 6.50 2.84 4.12
N LEU A 68 6.14 3.27 5.34
CA LEU A 68 5.46 2.41 6.31
C LEU A 68 4.14 1.87 5.73
N TYR A 69 3.26 2.73 5.23
CA TYR A 69 2.01 2.30 4.60
C TYR A 69 2.23 1.35 3.43
N ARG A 70 3.23 1.64 2.58
CA ARG A 70 3.60 0.77 1.46
C ARG A 70 4.00 -0.62 1.93
N ARG A 71 4.86 -0.73 2.95
CA ARG A 71 5.28 -2.02 3.51
C ARG A 71 4.12 -2.77 4.20
N ILE A 72 3.19 -2.06 4.84
CA ILE A 72 1.95 -2.65 5.38
C ILE A 72 1.09 -3.23 4.26
N VAL A 73 0.91 -2.49 3.16
CA VAL A 73 0.18 -2.96 1.98
C VAL A 73 0.82 -4.22 1.40
N ASN A 74 2.16 -4.28 1.31
CA ASN A 74 2.87 -5.48 0.87
C ASN A 74 2.56 -6.71 1.77
N ALA A 75 2.58 -6.54 3.09
CA ALA A 75 2.19 -7.60 4.02
C ALA A 75 0.74 -8.06 3.81
N LEU A 76 -0.18 -7.12 3.54
CA LEU A 76 -1.58 -7.44 3.27
C LEU A 76 -1.76 -8.14 1.92
N PHE A 77 -1.00 -7.80 0.88
CA PHE A 77 -1.03 -8.52 -0.39
C PHE A 77 -0.67 -10.00 -0.22
N VAL A 78 0.28 -10.32 0.66
CA VAL A 78 0.60 -11.72 0.98
C VAL A 78 -0.63 -12.49 1.46
N ILE A 79 -1.40 -11.88 2.37
CA ILE A 79 -2.64 -12.46 2.89
C ILE A 79 -3.70 -12.56 1.79
N VAL A 80 -3.90 -11.49 1.01
CA VAL A 80 -4.92 -11.42 -0.03
C VAL A 80 -4.67 -12.47 -1.10
N PHE A 81 -3.45 -12.61 -1.61
CA PHE A 81 -3.12 -13.62 -2.62
C PHE A 81 -3.33 -15.05 -2.09
N ALA A 82 -2.91 -15.33 -0.85
CA ALA A 82 -3.10 -16.63 -0.22
C ALA A 82 -4.60 -16.98 -0.06
N GLU A 83 -5.41 -16.05 0.44
CA GLU A 83 -6.85 -16.23 0.60
C GLU A 83 -7.58 -16.34 -0.74
N LEU A 84 -7.16 -15.58 -1.75
CA LEU A 84 -7.77 -15.59 -3.07
C LEU A 84 -7.49 -16.89 -3.82
N GLY A 85 -6.26 -17.41 -3.76
CA GLY A 85 -5.95 -18.74 -4.28
C GLY A 85 -6.73 -19.85 -3.57
N ASN A 86 -6.88 -19.76 -2.23
CA ASN A 86 -7.77 -20.66 -1.48
C ASN A 86 -9.25 -20.53 -1.91
N GLY A 87 -9.70 -19.31 -2.20
CA GLY A 87 -11.05 -19.00 -2.68
C GLY A 87 -11.34 -19.63 -4.04
N PHE A 88 -10.40 -19.56 -4.98
CA PHE A 88 -10.51 -20.28 -6.26
C PHE A 88 -10.64 -21.78 -6.06
N ARG A 89 -9.75 -22.39 -5.26
CA ARG A 89 -9.82 -23.85 -5.01
C ARG A 89 -11.13 -24.25 -4.34
N TYR A 90 -11.65 -23.43 -3.42
CA TYR A 90 -12.95 -23.65 -2.80
C TYR A 90 -14.10 -23.55 -3.82
N ALA A 91 -14.09 -22.56 -4.71
CA ALA A 91 -15.12 -22.38 -5.72
C ALA A 91 -15.18 -23.55 -6.72
N GLN A 92 -14.05 -24.19 -7.00
CA GLN A 92 -13.99 -25.38 -7.86
C GLN A 92 -14.48 -26.65 -7.16
N ILE A 93 -13.92 -26.97 -5.97
CA ILE A 93 -14.15 -28.27 -5.32
C ILE A 93 -15.45 -28.25 -4.49
N ARG A 94 -15.98 -27.06 -4.16
CA ARG A 94 -17.08 -26.82 -3.19
C ARG A 94 -16.84 -27.42 -1.81
N LYS A 95 -15.60 -27.83 -1.53
CA LYS A 95 -15.11 -28.33 -0.25
C LYS A 95 -13.89 -27.49 0.16
N PRO A 96 -13.63 -27.31 1.46
CA PRO A 96 -12.41 -26.65 1.89
C PRO A 96 -11.20 -27.40 1.32
N PRO A 97 -10.27 -26.71 0.64
CA PRO A 97 -9.13 -27.38 0.05
C PRO A 97 -8.25 -28.00 1.15
N PRO A 98 -7.64 -29.17 0.90
CA PRO A 98 -6.64 -29.70 1.80
C PRO A 98 -5.51 -28.66 1.95
N PHE A 99 -4.99 -28.52 3.18
CA PHE A 99 -3.96 -27.56 3.57
C PHE A 99 -4.37 -26.08 3.62
N ARG A 100 -5.66 -25.73 3.50
CA ARG A 100 -6.12 -24.33 3.66
C ARG A 100 -5.59 -23.66 4.93
N GLY A 101 -5.65 -24.37 6.06
CA GLY A 101 -5.19 -23.87 7.35
C GLY A 101 -3.70 -23.57 7.36
N VAL A 102 -2.89 -24.43 6.73
CA VAL A 102 -1.43 -24.29 6.64
C VAL A 102 -1.06 -23.08 5.78
N VAL A 103 -1.65 -22.94 4.59
CA VAL A 103 -1.40 -21.80 3.70
C VAL A 103 -1.78 -20.48 4.37
N ARG A 104 -2.90 -20.46 5.09
CA ARG A 104 -3.36 -19.28 5.83
C ARG A 104 -2.43 -18.92 6.98
N ALA A 105 -2.03 -19.92 7.79
CA ALA A 105 -1.13 -19.72 8.91
C ALA A 105 0.25 -19.24 8.44
N ALA A 106 0.78 -19.83 7.36
CA ALA A 106 2.04 -19.41 6.76
C ALA A 106 1.96 -17.97 6.22
N ALA A 107 0.91 -17.63 5.48
CA ALA A 107 0.72 -16.27 4.97
C ALA A 107 0.60 -15.23 6.09
N LEU A 108 -0.14 -15.55 7.16
CA LEU A 108 -0.24 -14.69 8.34
C LEU A 108 1.11 -14.55 9.06
N GLY A 109 1.83 -15.65 9.25
CA GLY A 109 3.16 -15.62 9.89
C GLY A 109 4.12 -14.72 9.13
N ILE A 110 4.18 -14.89 7.81
CA ILE A 110 5.04 -14.08 6.94
C ILE A 110 4.60 -12.60 6.94
N ALA A 111 3.30 -12.33 6.85
CA ALA A 111 2.77 -10.96 6.88
C ALA A 111 3.09 -10.27 8.22
N VAL A 112 3.01 -10.99 9.34
CA VAL A 112 3.42 -10.47 10.66
C VAL A 112 4.92 -10.18 10.70
N SER A 113 5.76 -11.05 10.13
CA SER A 113 7.21 -10.78 10.02
C SER A 113 7.51 -9.53 9.20
N ILE A 114 6.87 -9.38 8.03
CA ILE A 114 7.01 -8.18 7.18
C ILE A 114 6.52 -6.94 7.92
N PHE A 115 5.39 -7.03 8.63
CA PHE A 115 4.85 -5.93 9.42
C PHE A 115 5.80 -5.52 10.55
N ALA A 116 6.37 -6.47 11.29
CA ALA A 116 7.35 -6.19 12.33
C ALA A 116 8.60 -5.49 11.77
N LEU A 117 9.11 -5.96 10.62
CA LEU A 117 10.22 -5.31 9.92
C LEU A 117 9.84 -3.90 9.44
N ALA A 118 8.62 -3.69 8.96
CA ALA A 118 8.13 -2.37 8.53
C ALA A 118 8.07 -1.37 9.69
N VAL A 119 7.59 -1.81 10.86
CA VAL A 119 7.57 -0.98 12.08
C VAL A 119 8.98 -0.63 12.53
N ALA A 120 9.91 -1.60 12.53
CA ALA A 120 11.31 -1.35 12.88
C ALA A 120 12.01 -0.40 11.89
N TYR A 121 11.78 -0.62 10.59
CA TYR A 121 12.26 0.24 9.50
C TYR A 121 11.77 1.69 9.66
N PHE A 122 10.54 1.89 10.13
CA PHE A 122 9.99 3.22 10.39
C PHE A 122 10.51 3.84 11.70
N ALA A 123 10.54 3.07 12.78
CA ALA A 123 10.81 3.57 14.13
C ALA A 123 12.27 4.01 14.32
N LEU A 124 13.23 3.30 13.72
CA LEU A 124 14.67 3.60 13.85
C LEU A 124 15.04 4.99 13.29
N PRO A 125 14.82 5.28 12.00
CA PRO A 125 15.16 6.58 11.43
C PRO A 125 14.32 7.70 12.06
N LEU A 126 13.05 7.45 12.39
CA LEU A 126 12.22 8.45 13.07
C LEU A 126 12.81 8.85 14.42
N THR A 127 13.20 7.87 15.24
CA THR A 127 13.80 8.12 16.56
C THR A 127 15.12 8.87 16.43
N ALA A 128 15.95 8.49 15.45
CA ALA A 128 17.22 9.14 15.18
C ALA A 128 17.04 10.59 14.68
N LEU A 129 16.06 10.85 13.81
CA LEU A 129 15.71 12.18 13.34
C LEU A 129 15.22 13.07 14.49
N ILE A 130 14.31 12.57 15.34
CA ILE A 130 13.84 13.32 16.52
C ILE A 130 15.03 13.68 17.42
N HIS A 131 15.95 12.75 17.63
CA HIS A 131 17.16 13.02 18.42
C HIS A 131 18.06 14.06 17.76
N TYR A 132 18.33 13.92 16.46
CA TYR A 132 19.13 14.88 15.69
C TYR A 132 18.59 16.30 15.80
N TYR A 133 17.26 16.47 15.68
CA TYR A 133 16.60 17.76 15.81
C TYR A 133 16.63 18.35 17.21
N GLN A 134 16.86 17.54 18.25
CA GLN A 134 16.94 17.97 19.65
C GLN A 134 18.38 18.21 20.12
N THR A 135 19.34 17.37 19.71
CA THR A 135 20.69 17.32 20.28
C THR A 135 21.80 17.52 19.25
N THR A 136 21.49 17.67 17.95
CA THR A 136 22.48 17.82 16.85
C THR A 136 23.46 16.64 16.71
N GLY A 137 23.11 15.46 17.23
CA GLY A 137 23.93 14.25 17.13
C GLY A 137 23.81 13.54 15.78
N TYR A 138 24.70 13.85 14.84
CA TYR A 138 24.69 13.29 13.47
C TYR A 138 24.98 11.78 13.38
N ASN A 139 25.92 11.27 14.20
CA ASN A 139 26.34 9.86 14.13
C ASN A 139 25.22 8.87 14.41
N ALA A 140 24.24 9.25 15.24
CA ALA A 140 23.07 8.44 15.55
C ALA A 140 22.14 8.26 14.33
N VAL A 141 22.09 9.26 13.44
CA VAL A 141 21.30 9.21 12.20
C VAL A 141 21.94 8.26 11.20
N VAL A 142 23.26 8.34 11.02
CA VAL A 142 24.02 7.45 10.13
C VAL A 142 23.84 5.99 10.53
N ASP A 143 24.09 5.66 11.80
CA ASP A 143 23.95 4.28 12.31
C ASP A 143 22.50 3.76 12.20
N ALA A 144 21.51 4.61 12.46
CA ALA A 144 20.11 4.24 12.29
C ALA A 144 19.77 3.97 10.81
N TRP A 145 20.35 4.71 9.87
CA TRP A 145 20.11 4.55 8.44
C TRP A 145 20.77 3.29 7.88
N ASP A 146 21.97 2.93 8.33
CA ASP A 146 22.62 1.67 7.97
C ASP A 146 21.83 0.46 8.46
N LYS A 147 21.31 0.53 9.70
CA LYS A 147 20.39 -0.49 10.23
C LYS A 147 19.10 -0.55 9.41
N CYS A 148 18.53 0.60 9.07
CA CYS A 148 17.34 0.71 8.22
C CYS A 148 17.55 0.04 6.85
N ARG A 149 18.71 0.29 6.21
CA ARG A 149 19.12 -0.33 4.95
C ARG A 149 19.13 -1.86 5.04
N SER A 150 19.73 -2.41 6.10
CA SER A 150 19.75 -3.87 6.32
C SER A 150 18.37 -4.47 6.58
N LEU A 151 17.49 -3.77 7.31
CA LEU A 151 16.11 -4.21 7.55
C LEU A 151 15.26 -4.15 6.28
N GLY A 152 15.45 -3.11 5.48
CA GLY A 152 14.85 -2.98 4.15
C GLY A 152 15.23 -4.17 3.27
N ALA A 153 16.53 -4.45 3.17
CA ALA A 153 17.08 -5.60 2.46
C ALA A 153 16.42 -6.91 2.88
N ALA A 154 16.34 -7.17 4.19
CA ALA A 154 15.74 -8.38 4.72
C ALA A 154 14.25 -8.50 4.36
N SER A 155 13.49 -7.41 4.48
CA SER A 155 12.08 -7.38 4.09
C SER A 155 11.89 -7.64 2.59
N ASP A 156 12.78 -7.11 1.74
CA ASP A 156 12.67 -7.23 0.30
C ASP A 156 13.03 -8.65 -0.18
N VAL A 157 14.00 -9.30 0.46
CA VAL A 157 14.32 -10.72 0.26
C VAL A 157 13.15 -11.63 0.65
N ILE A 158 12.49 -11.36 1.77
CA ILE A 158 11.30 -12.12 2.18
C ILE A 158 10.18 -11.95 1.15
N ASN A 159 9.87 -10.72 0.74
CA ASN A 159 8.85 -10.44 -0.28
C ASN A 159 9.17 -11.14 -1.61
N PHE A 160 10.44 -11.14 -2.03
CA PHE A 160 10.87 -11.84 -3.23
C PHE A 160 10.63 -13.35 -3.13
N ALA A 161 11.07 -13.99 -2.05
CA ALA A 161 10.84 -15.43 -1.84
C ALA A 161 9.35 -15.79 -1.84
N VAL A 162 8.52 -14.97 -1.21
CA VAL A 162 7.06 -15.14 -1.16
C VAL A 162 6.44 -14.99 -2.55
N SER A 163 6.88 -14.02 -3.34
CA SER A 163 6.36 -13.77 -4.68
C SER A 163 6.55 -14.98 -5.61
N ILE A 164 7.69 -15.67 -5.51
CA ILE A 164 7.94 -16.91 -6.27
C ILE A 164 6.92 -17.98 -5.89
N VAL A 165 6.71 -18.20 -4.59
CA VAL A 165 5.74 -19.17 -4.07
C VAL A 165 4.32 -18.84 -4.52
N GLN A 166 3.96 -17.54 -4.52
CA GLN A 166 2.65 -17.08 -4.99
C GLN A 166 2.44 -17.30 -6.48
N VAL A 167 3.44 -17.03 -7.32
CA VAL A 167 3.37 -17.30 -8.77
C VAL A 167 3.19 -18.80 -9.03
N VAL A 168 3.96 -19.65 -8.34
CA VAL A 168 3.82 -21.12 -8.44
C VAL A 168 2.41 -21.55 -8.01
N TYR A 169 1.91 -21.02 -6.90
CA TYR A 169 0.57 -21.31 -6.41
C TYR A 169 -0.53 -20.84 -7.37
N ALA A 170 -0.38 -19.65 -7.96
CA ALA A 170 -1.31 -19.13 -8.96
C ALA A 170 -1.29 -19.93 -10.25
N GLY A 171 -0.12 -20.39 -10.69
CA GLY A 171 0.03 -21.29 -11.83
C GLY A 171 -0.68 -22.63 -11.60
N PHE A 172 -0.51 -23.20 -10.40
CA PHE A 172 -1.25 -24.40 -9.99
C PHE A 172 -2.77 -24.18 -10.03
N VAL A 173 -3.26 -23.07 -9.46
CA VAL A 173 -4.69 -22.71 -9.50
C VAL A 173 -5.19 -22.55 -10.93
N LEU A 174 -4.44 -21.89 -11.81
CA LEU A 174 -4.83 -21.74 -13.22
C LEU A 174 -4.92 -23.09 -13.95
N GLY A 175 -3.97 -23.99 -13.69
CA GLY A 175 -3.99 -25.35 -14.25
C GLY A 175 -5.26 -26.12 -13.90
N GLN A 176 -5.76 -25.95 -12.67
CA GLN A 176 -7.02 -26.58 -12.25
C GLN A 176 -8.26 -25.97 -12.92
N TYR A 177 -8.17 -24.76 -13.45
CA TYR A 177 -9.24 -24.05 -14.14
C TYR A 177 -9.22 -24.22 -15.68
N ALA A 178 -8.40 -25.13 -16.21
CA ALA A 178 -8.39 -25.45 -17.63
C ALA A 178 -9.79 -25.92 -18.09
N GLY A 179 -10.40 -25.17 -19.01
CA GLY A 179 -11.74 -25.46 -19.57
C GLY A 179 -12.93 -25.01 -18.71
N LEU A 180 -12.71 -24.38 -17.56
CA LEU A 180 -13.79 -23.92 -16.67
C LEU A 180 -14.15 -22.44 -16.90
N PRO A 181 -15.40 -22.02 -16.62
CA PRO A 181 -15.84 -20.62 -16.77
C PRO A 181 -15.10 -19.63 -15.84
N GLY A 182 -14.36 -20.14 -14.84
CA GLY A 182 -13.48 -19.35 -13.97
C GLY A 182 -12.09 -19.03 -14.52
N LYS A 183 -11.72 -19.59 -15.68
CA LYS A 183 -10.38 -19.44 -16.27
C LYS A 183 -9.96 -17.98 -16.41
N LYS A 184 -10.85 -17.10 -16.87
CA LYS A 184 -10.52 -15.67 -17.05
C LYS A 184 -10.12 -14.98 -15.75
N SER A 185 -10.75 -15.32 -14.63
CA SER A 185 -10.40 -14.75 -13.32
C SER A 185 -9.12 -15.37 -12.75
N ALA A 186 -8.90 -16.68 -12.96
CA ALA A 186 -7.65 -17.33 -12.60
C ALA A 186 -6.44 -16.79 -13.39
N VAL A 187 -6.64 -16.42 -14.66
CA VAL A 187 -5.61 -15.73 -15.47
C VAL A 187 -5.28 -14.36 -14.89
N LEU A 188 -6.28 -13.54 -14.54
CA LEU A 188 -6.02 -12.24 -13.91
C LEU A 188 -5.27 -12.37 -12.58
N TYR A 189 -5.58 -13.42 -11.80
CA TYR A 189 -4.86 -13.72 -10.56
C TYR A 189 -3.40 -14.06 -10.82
N LEU A 190 -3.13 -14.94 -11.81
CA LEU A 190 -1.76 -15.25 -12.22
C LEU A 190 -1.01 -14.00 -12.69
N VAL A 191 -1.63 -13.18 -13.54
CA VAL A 191 -1.03 -11.92 -14.01
C VAL A 191 -0.70 -10.99 -12.84
N ALA A 192 -1.60 -10.86 -11.86
CA ALA A 192 -1.35 -10.05 -10.66
C ALA A 192 -0.14 -10.57 -9.85
N THR A 193 -0.01 -11.88 -9.66
CA THR A 193 1.15 -12.46 -8.97
C THR A 193 2.45 -12.32 -9.76
N ILE A 194 2.41 -12.38 -11.10
CA ILE A 194 3.59 -12.16 -11.95
C ILE A 194 4.04 -10.70 -11.88
N LEU A 195 3.11 -9.75 -11.92
CA LEU A 195 3.41 -8.33 -11.78
C LEU A 195 4.06 -8.02 -10.43
N ASP A 196 3.54 -8.59 -9.34
CA ASP A 196 4.14 -8.43 -8.01
C ASP A 196 5.53 -9.10 -7.92
N ALA A 197 5.71 -10.27 -8.52
CA ALA A 197 7.03 -10.91 -8.60
C ALA A 197 8.03 -10.07 -9.41
N LEU A 198 7.60 -9.48 -10.52
CA LEU A 198 8.46 -8.60 -11.32
C LEU A 198 8.89 -7.36 -10.51
N ARG A 199 7.97 -6.76 -9.74
CA ARG A 199 8.30 -5.69 -8.80
C ARG A 199 9.35 -6.13 -7.80
N CYS A 200 9.18 -7.30 -7.18
CA CYS A 200 10.17 -7.83 -6.24
C CYS A 200 11.54 -8.09 -6.90
N VAL A 201 11.58 -8.56 -8.15
CA VAL A 201 12.83 -8.73 -8.92
C VAL A 201 13.54 -7.39 -9.09
N VAL A 202 12.83 -6.35 -9.52
CA VAL A 202 13.39 -5.01 -9.68
C VAL A 202 13.93 -4.48 -8.35
N GLY A 203 13.20 -4.69 -7.25
CA GLY A 203 13.67 -4.34 -5.90
C GLY A 203 14.95 -5.07 -5.50
N ILE A 204 15.07 -6.37 -5.76
CA ILE A 204 16.30 -7.14 -5.48
C ILE A 204 17.48 -6.69 -6.35
N VAL A 205 17.23 -6.37 -7.63
CA VAL A 205 18.27 -5.80 -8.51
C VAL A 205 18.74 -4.45 -7.96
N ALA A 206 17.80 -3.59 -7.55
CA ALA A 206 18.12 -2.31 -6.93
C ALA A 206 18.99 -2.49 -5.68
N LEU A 207 18.57 -3.44 -4.85
CA LEU A 207 19.22 -3.78 -3.61
C LEU A 207 20.65 -4.26 -3.81
N GLY A 208 20.85 -5.24 -4.70
CA GLY A 208 22.14 -5.87 -4.93
C GLY A 208 23.12 -5.00 -5.71
N ARG A 209 22.62 -4.15 -6.63
CA ARG A 209 23.50 -3.36 -7.50
C ARG A 209 23.89 -2.02 -6.92
N TRP A 210 22.99 -1.34 -6.22
CA TRP A 210 23.21 0.03 -5.76
C TRP A 210 23.07 0.23 -4.24
N ILE A 211 22.03 -0.34 -3.62
CA ILE A 211 21.73 -0.03 -2.21
C ILE A 211 22.73 -0.70 -1.24
N LEU A 212 23.03 -1.99 -1.41
CA LEU A 212 23.99 -2.70 -0.55
C LEU A 212 25.44 -2.28 -0.78
N PRO A 213 25.91 -2.08 -2.04
CA PRO A 213 27.26 -1.58 -2.29
C PRO A 213 27.45 -0.08 -1.98
N ASP A 214 26.38 0.63 -1.60
CA ASP A 214 26.35 2.09 -1.41
C ASP A 214 26.81 2.87 -2.66
N GLU A 215 26.44 2.38 -3.84
CA GLU A 215 26.74 3.05 -5.10
C GLU A 215 25.67 4.11 -5.42
N GLN A 216 26.08 5.17 -6.12
CA GLN A 216 25.16 6.20 -6.57
C GLN A 216 24.11 5.60 -7.52
N ILE A 217 22.84 5.74 -7.13
CA ILE A 217 21.71 5.29 -7.94
C ILE A 217 21.60 6.19 -9.19
N PRO A 218 21.54 5.61 -10.41
CA PRO A 218 21.37 6.40 -11.62
C PRO A 218 20.06 7.18 -11.60
N TYR A 219 20.06 8.42 -12.11
CA TYR A 219 18.85 9.27 -12.11
C TYR A 219 17.64 8.63 -12.83
N ALA A 220 17.89 7.86 -13.90
CA ALA A 220 16.84 7.13 -14.60
C ALA A 220 16.07 6.15 -13.70
N TRP A 221 16.67 5.72 -12.58
CA TRP A 221 16.05 4.82 -11.61
C TRP A 221 14.88 5.46 -10.88
N ASN A 222 14.82 6.79 -10.76
CA ASN A 222 13.69 7.47 -10.13
C ASN A 222 12.38 7.17 -10.88
N VAL A 223 12.43 7.08 -12.20
CA VAL A 223 11.25 6.69 -13.02
C VAL A 223 10.90 5.23 -12.81
N VAL A 224 11.91 4.35 -12.76
CA VAL A 224 11.73 2.91 -12.55
C VAL A 224 11.11 2.65 -11.17
N ASP A 225 11.62 3.32 -10.14
CA ASP A 225 11.11 3.20 -8.76
C ASP A 225 9.64 3.60 -8.68
N VAL A 226 9.26 4.76 -9.24
CA VAL A 226 7.85 5.19 -9.27
C VAL A 226 6.96 4.18 -9.98
N VAL A 227 7.39 3.65 -11.13
CA VAL A 227 6.61 2.67 -11.90
C VAL A 227 6.43 1.37 -11.09
N PHE A 228 7.50 0.81 -10.54
CA PHE A 228 7.42 -0.48 -9.87
C PHE A 228 6.88 -0.40 -8.44
N GLU A 229 7.16 0.65 -7.69
CA GLU A 229 6.72 0.78 -6.29
C GLU A 229 5.34 1.42 -6.13
N SER A 230 4.86 2.18 -7.13
CA SER A 230 3.54 2.84 -7.05
C SER A 230 2.55 2.28 -8.09
N TRP A 231 2.93 2.27 -9.36
CA TRP A 231 2.01 1.90 -10.44
C TRP A 231 1.73 0.40 -10.47
N VAL A 232 2.74 -0.46 -10.30
CA VAL A 232 2.52 -1.91 -10.31
C VAL A 232 1.59 -2.37 -9.17
N PRO A 233 1.79 -1.97 -7.90
CA PRO A 233 0.85 -2.25 -6.81
C PRO A 233 -0.56 -1.74 -7.07
N PHE A 234 -0.70 -0.56 -7.69
CA PHE A 234 -2.00 -0.03 -8.10
C PHE A 234 -2.67 -0.91 -9.16
N VAL A 235 -1.95 -1.32 -10.21
CA VAL A 235 -2.47 -2.23 -11.24
C VAL A 235 -2.86 -3.57 -10.63
N VAL A 236 -2.02 -4.13 -9.74
CA VAL A 236 -2.33 -5.36 -8.99
C VAL A 236 -3.64 -5.20 -8.19
N LEU A 237 -3.81 -4.07 -7.49
CA LEU A 237 -5.04 -3.77 -6.74
C LEU A 237 -6.27 -3.72 -7.65
N VAL A 238 -6.16 -3.08 -8.82
CA VAL A 238 -7.23 -3.02 -9.83
C VAL A 238 -7.57 -4.41 -10.35
N LEU A 239 -6.57 -5.24 -10.65
CA LEU A 239 -6.79 -6.63 -11.09
C LEU A 239 -7.52 -7.44 -10.01
N LEU A 240 -7.10 -7.31 -8.75
CA LEU A 240 -7.75 -7.94 -7.60
C LEU A 240 -9.20 -7.46 -7.42
N LEU A 241 -9.46 -6.16 -7.63
CA LEU A 241 -10.81 -5.59 -7.61
C LEU A 241 -11.68 -6.16 -8.74
N VAL A 242 -11.15 -6.27 -9.96
CA VAL A 242 -11.89 -6.87 -11.09
C VAL A 242 -12.22 -8.34 -10.80
N ILE A 243 -11.31 -9.09 -10.17
CA ILE A 243 -11.57 -10.47 -9.72
C ILE A 243 -12.65 -10.46 -8.62
N GLY A 244 -12.60 -9.51 -7.70
CA GLY A 244 -13.59 -9.26 -6.65
C GLY A 244 -15.01 -9.05 -7.18
N ASN A 245 -15.13 -8.15 -8.16
CA ASN A 245 -16.41 -7.73 -8.73
C ASN A 245 -17.02 -8.77 -9.66
N ARG A 246 -16.22 -9.66 -10.26
CA ARG A 246 -16.73 -10.79 -11.03
C ARG A 246 -17.39 -11.77 -10.07
N ARG A 247 -18.72 -11.67 -9.94
CA ARG A 247 -19.60 -12.55 -9.15
C ARG A 247 -19.55 -14.00 -9.66
N GLN A 248 -18.44 -14.69 -9.44
CA GLN A 248 -18.39 -16.14 -9.50
C GLN A 248 -18.93 -16.62 -8.16
N HIS A 249 -20.04 -17.36 -8.20
CA HIS A 249 -20.94 -17.77 -7.11
C HIS A 249 -20.28 -18.62 -5.98
N GLY A 250 -19.09 -18.23 -5.51
CA GLY A 250 -18.28 -18.96 -4.55
C GLY A 250 -16.98 -18.26 -4.12
N LEU A 251 -16.44 -17.30 -4.87
CA LEU A 251 -15.21 -16.58 -4.46
C LEU A 251 -15.46 -15.56 -3.33
N TRP A 252 -16.66 -14.94 -3.31
CA TRP A 252 -17.02 -13.88 -2.37
C TRP A 252 -18.39 -14.05 -1.74
N SER A 253 -19.15 -15.09 -2.12
CA SER A 253 -20.39 -15.40 -1.42
C SER A 253 -20.03 -15.86 -0.02
N THR A 254 -20.22 -14.97 0.96
CA THR A 254 -20.44 -15.36 2.35
C THR A 254 -21.39 -16.54 2.29
N GLY A 255 -20.94 -17.72 2.74
CA GLY A 255 -21.81 -18.88 2.81
C GLY A 255 -23.05 -18.47 3.60
N ARG A 256 -24.12 -18.10 2.89
CA ARG A 256 -25.46 -18.19 3.43
C ARG A 256 -25.56 -19.68 3.71
N ARG A 257 -25.43 -20.02 4.99
CA ARG A 257 -25.82 -21.34 5.50
C ARG A 257 -27.12 -21.66 4.78
N ALA A 258 -27.13 -22.78 4.09
CA ALA A 258 -28.34 -23.37 3.57
C ALA A 258 -29.24 -23.75 4.77
N THR A 259 -29.90 -22.74 5.33
CA THR A 259 -31.08 -22.87 6.19
C THR A 259 -32.31 -22.43 5.42
N GLN A 260 -32.29 -22.56 4.10
CA GLN A 260 -33.45 -22.39 3.23
C GLN A 260 -33.51 -23.59 2.30
N GLY A 261 -34.39 -24.53 2.62
CA GLY A 261 -34.61 -25.75 1.82
C GLY A 261 -34.46 -27.09 2.56
N ARG A 262 -34.80 -27.17 3.85
CA ARG A 262 -35.18 -28.46 4.47
C ARG A 262 -36.59 -28.34 5.06
N GLN A 263 -37.54 -28.02 4.19
CA GLN A 263 -38.97 -28.20 4.46
C GLN A 263 -39.58 -28.90 3.25
N GLY A 264 -40.18 -30.06 3.50
CA GLY A 264 -41.20 -30.67 2.64
C GLY A 264 -40.71 -31.46 1.45
N GLY A 265 -40.27 -32.70 1.66
CA GLY A 265 -40.05 -33.65 0.58
C GLY A 265 -39.96 -35.07 1.13
N CYS A 266 -41.08 -35.59 1.66
CA CYS A 266 -41.20 -37.01 1.95
C CYS A 266 -41.02 -37.81 0.65
N PRO A 267 -40.26 -38.92 0.66
CA PRO A 267 -40.24 -39.82 -0.48
C PRO A 267 -41.62 -40.47 -0.64
N GLN A 268 -42.11 -40.49 -1.88
CA GLN A 268 -43.22 -41.33 -2.32
C GLN A 268 -42.98 -42.76 -1.87
N GLN A 269 -43.83 -43.25 -0.97
CA GLN A 269 -44.03 -44.66 -0.74
C GLN A 269 -45.42 -44.99 -1.26
N ALA A 270 -45.45 -45.67 -2.41
CA ALA A 270 -46.67 -46.20 -2.99
C ALA A 270 -47.19 -47.33 -2.08
N VAL A 271 -48.36 -47.11 -1.48
CA VAL A 271 -49.23 -48.16 -0.92
C VAL A 271 -50.66 -47.76 -1.30
N PRO A 272 -51.42 -48.61 -2.00
CA PRO A 272 -52.83 -48.38 -2.26
C PRO A 272 -53.66 -48.96 -1.10
N GLU A 273 -54.48 -48.15 -0.43
CA GLU A 273 -55.55 -48.67 0.43
C GLU A 273 -56.70 -47.66 0.60
N ASP A 274 -57.88 -48.23 0.81
CA ASP A 274 -59.23 -47.73 0.55
C ASP A 274 -59.70 -46.41 1.20
N GLY A 275 -60.51 -45.68 0.42
CA GLY A 275 -61.82 -45.19 0.86
C GLY A 275 -61.91 -44.17 2.00
N LYS A 276 -61.78 -42.86 1.70
CA LYS A 276 -62.59 -41.80 2.33
C LYS A 276 -62.46 -40.44 1.63
N ALA A 277 -63.57 -39.70 1.63
CA ALA A 277 -63.82 -38.43 0.94
C ALA A 277 -62.84 -37.29 1.28
N PRO A 278 -62.65 -36.30 0.37
CA PRO A 278 -61.71 -35.20 0.57
C PRO A 278 -62.30 -34.09 1.49
N PRO A 279 -61.53 -33.57 2.47
CA PRO A 279 -61.86 -32.32 3.13
C PRO A 279 -61.45 -31.11 2.25
N PRO A 280 -62.15 -29.96 2.35
CA PRO A 280 -61.96 -28.81 1.46
C PRO A 280 -60.62 -28.10 1.69
N PRO A 281 -60.06 -27.43 0.66
CA PRO A 281 -58.76 -26.78 0.75
C PRO A 281 -58.81 -25.56 1.67
N HIS A 282 -57.95 -25.57 2.69
CA HIS A 282 -57.66 -24.40 3.52
C HIS A 282 -56.89 -23.35 2.71
N SER A 283 -57.52 -22.19 2.54
CA SER A 283 -56.94 -20.96 2.01
C SER A 283 -55.76 -20.52 2.88
N TYR A 284 -54.54 -20.70 2.40
CA TYR A 284 -53.37 -20.08 3.03
C TYR A 284 -53.27 -18.62 2.61
N TYR A 285 -53.25 -17.74 3.62
CA TYR A 285 -53.09 -16.30 3.51
C TYR A 285 -51.85 -15.93 2.70
N GLN A 286 -52.08 -15.13 1.66
CA GLN A 286 -51.06 -14.46 0.86
C GLN A 286 -50.59 -13.22 1.64
N HIS A 287 -49.37 -13.27 2.20
CA HIS A 287 -48.74 -12.09 2.80
C HIS A 287 -48.38 -11.07 1.71
N PRO A 288 -48.71 -9.77 1.87
CA PRO A 288 -48.26 -8.72 0.95
C PRO A 288 -46.75 -8.45 1.12
N PRO A 289 -46.06 -8.00 0.06
CA PRO A 289 -44.62 -7.75 0.09
C PRO A 289 -44.29 -6.58 1.04
N PRO A 290 -43.16 -6.64 1.79
CA PRO A 290 -42.75 -5.56 2.67
C PRO A 290 -42.40 -4.31 1.85
N GLN A 291 -43.02 -3.20 2.23
CA GLN A 291 -42.72 -1.85 1.74
C GLN A 291 -41.25 -1.52 1.97
N GLN A 292 -40.61 -1.07 0.90
CA GLN A 292 -39.25 -0.57 0.87
C GLN A 292 -39.22 0.80 1.56
N GLU A 293 -38.87 0.84 2.84
CA GLU A 293 -38.51 2.06 3.56
C GLU A 293 -37.30 2.70 2.89
N ASN A 294 -37.53 3.88 2.32
CA ASN A 294 -36.54 4.70 1.66
C ASN A 294 -36.16 5.83 2.64
N PRO A 295 -35.02 5.77 3.35
CA PRO A 295 -34.64 6.86 4.25
C PRO A 295 -34.16 8.06 3.42
N ALA A 296 -35.07 9.03 3.25
CA ALA A 296 -34.79 10.35 2.72
C ALA A 296 -33.92 11.15 3.70
N TRP A 297 -32.61 11.17 3.49
CA TRP A 297 -31.76 12.23 4.02
C TRP A 297 -31.90 13.45 3.11
N GLN A 298 -32.89 14.28 3.43
CA GLN A 298 -33.00 15.64 2.91
C GLN A 298 -31.90 16.50 3.56
N TYR A 299 -31.00 17.04 2.74
CA TYR A 299 -30.13 18.12 3.15
C TYR A 299 -30.90 19.45 3.06
N PRO A 300 -30.80 20.34 4.07
CA PRO A 300 -31.32 21.69 3.92
C PRO A 300 -30.47 22.46 2.91
N GLN A 301 -31.17 22.99 1.91
CA GLN A 301 -30.66 23.87 0.88
C GLN A 301 -30.37 25.24 1.52
N VAL A 302 -29.09 25.60 1.69
CA VAL A 302 -28.68 26.94 2.10
C VAL A 302 -28.41 27.78 0.86
N ASN A 303 -29.18 28.86 0.75
CA ASN A 303 -29.13 29.87 -0.30
C ASN A 303 -27.79 30.65 -0.23
N PRO A 304 -27.17 31.01 -1.38
CA PRO A 304 -25.93 31.78 -1.38
C PRO A 304 -26.21 33.27 -1.15
N ALA A 305 -25.47 33.88 -0.22
CA ALA A 305 -25.37 35.34 -0.10
C ALA A 305 -24.16 35.86 -0.91
N PRO A 306 -24.25 37.03 -1.54
CA PRO A 306 -23.24 37.55 -2.46
C PRO A 306 -22.17 38.39 -1.77
N GLY A 307 -20.94 38.33 -2.31
CA GLY A 307 -20.02 39.47 -2.37
C GLY A 307 -19.11 39.69 -1.16
N VAL A 308 -17.89 39.13 -1.21
CA VAL A 308 -16.71 39.80 -0.65
C VAL A 308 -15.61 39.78 -1.70
N ALA A 309 -15.23 40.98 -2.12
CA ALA A 309 -14.20 41.25 -3.11
C ALA A 309 -12.83 40.77 -2.61
N TRP A 310 -12.16 39.97 -3.44
CA TRP A 310 -10.74 39.68 -3.30
C TRP A 310 -9.94 40.92 -3.70
N ASN A 311 -9.15 41.44 -2.78
CA ASN A 311 -8.23 42.55 -3.02
C ASN A 311 -6.80 41.96 -3.01
N PRO A 312 -6.06 41.93 -4.14
CA PRO A 312 -4.66 41.55 -4.14
C PRO A 312 -3.81 42.78 -3.79
N HIS A 313 -3.22 42.78 -2.60
CA HIS A 313 -2.06 43.61 -2.26
C HIS A 313 -0.94 42.62 -1.91
N GLU A 314 0.32 42.76 -2.26
CA GLU A 314 1.09 43.70 -3.07
C GLU A 314 2.39 42.92 -3.31
N LEU A 315 2.92 42.95 -4.53
CA LEU A 315 4.23 42.40 -4.84
C LEU A 315 5.30 43.22 -4.11
N ALA A 316 6.03 42.59 -3.19
CA ALA A 316 7.25 43.19 -2.65
C ALA A 316 8.32 43.26 -3.75
N SER A 317 8.80 44.47 -3.97
CA SER A 317 9.83 44.90 -4.92
C SER A 317 11.21 44.24 -4.69
N PRO A 318 11.99 43.99 -5.75
CA PRO A 318 13.36 43.48 -5.64
C PRO A 318 14.33 44.67 -5.48
N GLN A 319 15.08 44.73 -4.38
CA GLN A 319 16.41 45.36 -4.32
C GLN A 319 16.98 45.28 -2.91
N GLN A 320 17.95 44.39 -2.69
CA GLN A 320 19.12 44.68 -1.87
C GLN A 320 20.22 43.66 -2.21
N VAL A 321 21.13 44.10 -3.08
CA VAL A 321 22.38 43.41 -3.38
C VAL A 321 23.25 43.50 -2.12
N ALA A 322 23.43 42.39 -1.43
CA ALA A 322 24.43 42.26 -0.39
C ALA A 322 25.80 41.95 -1.02
N ASN A 323 26.84 42.63 -0.52
CA ASN A 323 28.21 42.56 -1.01
C ASN A 323 28.78 41.12 -0.98
N PRO A 324 29.49 40.66 -2.03
CA PRO A 324 30.03 39.30 -2.14
C PRO A 324 31.29 39.03 -1.28
N GLY A 325 31.58 39.82 -0.25
CA GLY A 325 32.84 39.75 0.50
C GLY A 325 32.77 39.20 1.92
N GLU A 326 31.58 38.96 2.49
CA GLU A 326 31.44 38.68 3.94
C GLU A 326 30.86 37.30 4.30
N LEU A 327 30.50 36.45 3.32
CA LEU A 327 29.96 35.10 3.62
C LEU A 327 31.03 34.00 3.79
N ASP A 328 32.29 34.27 3.44
CA ASP A 328 33.31 33.24 3.18
C ASP A 328 33.92 32.57 4.44
N SER A 329 33.46 32.92 5.65
CA SER A 329 34.06 32.40 6.90
C SER A 329 33.09 31.70 7.86
N ARG A 330 31.82 31.54 7.49
CA ARG A 330 30.82 30.82 8.34
C ARG A 330 30.20 29.57 7.69
N GLN A 331 30.62 29.20 6.49
CA GLN A 331 29.95 28.16 5.68
C GLN A 331 30.63 26.78 5.67
N MET A 332 31.69 26.56 6.45
CA MET A 332 32.33 25.23 6.48
C MET A 332 31.67 24.30 7.50
N LYS A 333 31.16 23.18 6.96
CA LYS A 333 30.54 22.00 7.59
C LYS A 333 29.01 22.02 7.65
N GLN A 334 28.38 21.82 6.49
CA GLN A 334 27.11 21.11 6.45
C GLN A 334 27.24 19.87 5.55
N PRO A 335 26.71 18.71 5.98
CA PRO A 335 26.67 17.54 5.13
C PRO A 335 25.74 17.81 3.93
N VAL A 336 26.12 17.28 2.77
CA VAL A 336 25.36 17.35 1.52
C VAL A 336 24.01 16.65 1.74
N TYR A 337 22.89 17.35 1.47
CA TYR A 337 21.52 16.83 1.60
C TYR A 337 21.00 16.19 0.29
N TYR A 338 20.07 15.24 0.46
CA TYR A 338 19.75 14.13 -0.45
C TYR A 338 18.77 14.38 -1.59
N MET A 339 18.96 13.63 -2.68
CA MET A 339 18.05 13.52 -3.84
C MET A 339 17.09 12.31 -3.78
N SER A 340 17.12 11.50 -2.71
CA SER A 340 16.24 10.32 -2.55
C SER A 340 16.06 9.94 -1.08
N ALA A 341 14.86 9.47 -0.71
CA ALA A 341 14.52 8.98 0.65
C ALA A 341 15.33 7.74 1.11
N LEU A 342 16.29 7.28 0.31
CA LEU A 342 17.07 6.05 0.49
C LEU A 342 18.56 6.29 0.74
N GLN A 343 19.00 7.54 0.81
CA GLN A 343 20.41 7.86 0.59
C GLN A 343 21.02 8.42 1.90
N VAL A 344 22.09 7.77 2.37
CA VAL A 344 22.75 8.01 3.69
C VAL A 344 23.61 9.26 3.63
N PRO A 345 23.56 10.17 4.63
CA PRO A 345 24.40 11.36 4.76
C PRO A 345 25.90 11.03 4.61
N VAL A 346 26.47 11.40 3.45
CA VAL A 346 27.83 11.10 3.02
C VAL A 346 28.73 12.05 3.79
N GLU A 347 29.63 11.49 4.60
CA GLU A 347 30.73 12.26 5.16
C GLU A 347 31.56 12.83 4.01
N VAL A 348 31.53 14.15 3.85
CA VAL A 348 32.55 14.85 3.08
C VAL A 348 33.84 14.65 3.86
N SER A 349 34.66 13.69 3.44
CA SER A 349 36.01 13.51 3.95
C SER A 349 36.74 14.84 3.82
N ALA A 350 37.12 15.41 4.95
CA ALA A 350 37.98 16.58 4.98
C ALA A 350 39.23 16.24 4.18
N GLU A 351 39.34 16.86 3.01
CA GLU A 351 40.49 16.75 2.13
C GLU A 351 41.72 17.08 2.96
N LYS A 352 42.58 16.07 3.13
CA LYS A 352 43.81 16.18 3.88
C LYS A 352 44.77 16.97 2.98
N ASN A 353 44.72 18.29 3.09
CA ASN A 353 45.70 19.18 2.47
C ASN A 353 47.10 18.74 2.91
N VAL A 354 47.86 18.18 1.97
CA VAL A 354 49.31 17.94 2.06
C VAL A 354 50.00 18.99 1.22
#